data_AF-A0A511DVQ0-F1
#
_entry.id   AF-A0A511DVQ0-F1
#
_cell.length_a   1.000
_cell.length_b   1.000
_cell.length_c   1.000
_cell.angle_alpha   90.00
_cell.angle_beta   90.00
_cell.angle_gamma   90.00
#
_symmetry.space_group_name_H-M   'P 1'
#
loop_
_entity.id
_entity.type
_entity.pdbx_description
1 polymer ?
#
loop_
_entity_poly.entity_id
_entity_poly.type
_entity_poly.pdbx_seq_one_letter_code
_entity_poly.pdbx_strand_id
1 'polypeptide(L)' 'MDTYEANIANIKRLADFQMSHNNLIRVLLEADEDTPVNDLDLVGYITGIYDTYLTFTNLYYESWDLNFSVINGFEIIKH' A
#
# COMPACT_ATOMS: atom_id res chain seq x y z
N MET A 1 -24.59 -1.54 -1.97
CA MET A 1 -23.33 -1.68 -1.21
C MET A 1 -22.35 -0.75 -1.87
N ASP A 2 -21.84 0.23 -1.14
CA ASP A 2 -21.01 1.31 -1.67
C ASP A 2 -19.74 0.72 -2.30
N THR A 3 -19.47 1.05 -3.56
CA THR A 3 -18.28 0.55 -4.30
C THR A 3 -16.97 0.92 -3.60
N TYR A 4 -16.99 1.98 -2.81
CA TYR A 4 -15.88 2.47 -1.99
C TYR A 4 -15.52 1.51 -0.83
N GLU A 5 -16.50 1.05 -0.04
CA GLU A 5 -16.25 0.12 1.07
C GLU A 5 -15.75 -1.23 0.57
N ALA A 6 -16.30 -1.70 -0.56
CA ALA A 6 -15.84 -2.92 -1.22
C ALA A 6 -14.40 -2.80 -1.71
N ASN A 7 -13.98 -1.61 -2.19
CA ASN A 7 -12.61 -1.36 -2.60
C ASN A 7 -11.64 -1.44 -1.41
N ILE A 8 -11.95 -0.73 -0.31
CA ILE A 8 -11.13 -0.77 0.91
C ILE A 8 -10.99 -2.20 1.45
N ALA A 9 -12.08 -2.98 1.49
CA ALA A 9 -12.03 -4.37 1.93
C ALA A 9 -11.12 -5.22 1.03
N ASN A 10 -11.13 -4.98 -0.28
CA ASN A 10 -10.23 -5.66 -1.21
C ASN A 10 -8.77 -5.26 -1.02
N ILE A 11 -8.47 -3.97 -0.82
CA ILE A 11 -7.10 -3.50 -0.53
C ILE A 11 -6.57 -4.14 0.75
N LYS A 12 -7.37 -4.18 1.83
CA LYS A 12 -6.98 -4.85 3.08
C LYS A 12 -6.63 -6.32 2.86
N ARG A 13 -7.48 -7.05 2.13
CA ARG A 13 -7.25 -8.47 1.80
C ARG A 13 -5.96 -8.67 1.00
N LEU A 14 -5.65 -7.76 0.07
CA LEU A 14 -4.40 -7.80 -0.68
C LEU A 14 -3.20 -7.47 0.22
N ALA A 15 -3.31 -6.45 1.06
CA ALA A 15 -2.27 -6.04 2.00
C ALA A 15 -1.89 -7.19 2.95
N ASP A 16 -2.89 -7.86 3.54
CA ASP A 16 -2.69 -9.04 4.39
C ASP A 16 -1.92 -10.13 3.64
N PHE A 17 -2.30 -10.41 2.40
CA PHE A 17 -1.61 -11.40 1.57
C PHE A 17 -0.16 -11.00 1.28
N GLN A 18 0.12 -9.74 0.91
CA GLN A 18 1.50 -9.31 0.64
C GLN A 18 2.37 -9.34 1.90
N MET A 19 1.83 -8.89 3.03
CA MET A 19 2.52 -8.90 4.33
C MET A 19 2.81 -10.33 4.79
N SER A 20 1.84 -11.25 4.71
CA SER A 20 2.01 -12.64 5.18
C SER A 20 3.05 -13.43 4.38
N HIS A 21 3.32 -13.02 3.13
CA HIS A 21 4.32 -13.64 2.26
C HIS A 21 5.64 -12.87 2.20
N ASN A 22 5.76 -11.75 2.93
CA ASN A 22 6.93 -10.87 2.91
C ASN A 22 7.32 -10.46 1.48
N ASN A 23 6.33 -10.15 0.64
CA ASN A 23 6.57 -9.75 -0.74
C ASN A 23 7.10 -8.32 -0.80
N LEU A 24 8.13 -8.10 -1.62
CA LEU A 24 8.53 -6.75 -2.02
C LEU A 24 7.48 -6.20 -3.00
N ILE A 25 6.90 -5.07 -2.67
CA ILE A 25 5.81 -4.46 -3.44
C ILE A 25 6.09 -3.00 -3.75
N ARG A 26 5.47 -2.51 -4.83
CA ARG A 26 5.22 -1.08 -5.04
C ARG A 26 3.79 -0.75 -4.62
N VAL A 27 3.61 0.24 -3.77
CA VAL A 27 2.27 0.76 -3.43
C VAL A 27 1.81 1.69 -4.55
N LEU A 28 0.61 1.45 -5.07
CA LEU A 28 -0.03 2.31 -6.07
C LEU A 28 -1.02 3.20 -5.33
N LEU A 29 -0.75 4.50 -5.28
CA LEU A 29 -1.65 5.48 -4.69
C LEU A 29 -2.65 5.99 -5.76
N GLU A 30 -3.81 6.47 -5.31
CA GLU A 30 -4.66 7.30 -6.18
C GLU A 30 -3.86 8.54 -6.59
N ALA A 31 -3.87 8.86 -7.88
CA ALA A 31 -3.13 9.99 -8.40
C ALA A 31 -3.75 11.29 -7.86
N ASP A 32 -3.07 11.94 -6.94
CA ASP A 32 -3.32 13.33 -6.59
C ASP A 32 -2.35 14.19 -7.42
N GLU A 33 -2.87 15.15 -8.18
CA GLU A 33 -2.11 15.95 -9.16
C GLU A 33 -0.93 16.72 -8.52
N ASP A 34 -0.90 16.84 -7.19
CA ASP A 34 0.05 17.64 -6.43
C ASP A 34 1.14 16.84 -5.68
N THR A 35 1.17 15.51 -5.74
CA THR A 35 2.17 14.73 -4.96
C THR A 35 3.20 14.04 -5.86
N PRO A 36 4.36 14.68 -6.14
CA PRO A 36 5.49 13.99 -6.76
C PRO A 36 6.12 13.05 -5.72
N VAL A 37 5.51 11.88 -5.53
CA VAL A 37 6.16 10.77 -4.82
C VAL A 37 7.07 10.08 -5.82
N ASN A 38 8.36 9.94 -5.49
CA ASN A 38 9.28 9.19 -6.34
C ASN A 38 8.81 7.72 -6.36
N ASP A 39 8.67 7.12 -7.55
CA ASP A 39 8.19 5.74 -7.71
C ASP A 39 9.02 4.71 -6.92
N LEU A 40 10.27 5.05 -6.57
CA LEU A 40 11.16 4.24 -5.73
C LEU A 40 10.81 4.30 -4.24
N ASP A 41 10.29 5.43 -3.77
CA ASP A 41 9.95 5.62 -2.36
C ASP A 41 8.82 4.67 -1.97
N LEU A 42 7.87 4.40 -2.88
CA LEU A 42 6.77 3.46 -2.66
C LEU A 42 7.13 1.99 -2.88
N VAL A 43 8.43 1.63 -2.97
CA VAL A 43 8.90 0.23 -3.06
C VAL A 43 9.43 -0.26 -1.70
N GLY A 44 8.91 -1.37 -1.22
CA GLY A 44 9.15 -1.82 0.15
C GLY A 44 8.20 -2.91 0.63
N TYR A 45 8.00 -2.95 1.95
CA TYR A 45 7.22 -3.99 2.63
C TYR A 45 6.11 -3.38 3.48
N ILE A 46 4.99 -4.08 3.55
CA ILE A 46 3.94 -3.78 4.54
C ILE A 46 4.41 -4.33 5.88
N THR A 47 4.45 -3.49 6.91
CA THR A 47 4.95 -3.83 8.24
C THR A 47 3.88 -3.79 9.33
N GLY A 48 2.69 -3.27 9.01
CA GLY A 48 1.51 -3.31 9.89
C GLY A 48 0.21 -3.02 9.15
N ILE A 49 -0.90 -3.56 9.66
CA ILE A 49 -2.24 -3.39 9.10
C ILE A 49 -3.20 -3.07 10.26
N TYR A 50 -3.95 -1.98 10.12
CA TYR A 50 -4.86 -1.46 11.14
C TYR A 50 -6.27 -1.25 10.56
N ASP A 51 -7.18 -0.70 11.35
CA ASP A 51 -8.58 -0.55 10.94
C ASP A 51 -8.76 0.45 9.78
N THR A 52 -7.95 1.50 9.69
CA THR A 52 -8.12 2.56 8.67
C THR A 52 -6.90 2.76 7.78
N TYR A 53 -5.74 2.22 8.15
CA TYR A 53 -4.48 2.41 7.43
C TYR A 53 -3.60 1.17 7.52
N LEU A 54 -2.53 1.16 6.70
CA LEU A 54 -1.41 0.24 6.83
C LEU A 54 -0.12 1.02 7.08
N THR A 55 0.85 0.38 7.72
CA THR A 55 2.22 0.91 7.81
C THR A 55 3.07 0.22 6.73
N PHE A 56 3.79 1.03 5.97
CA PHE A 56 4.67 0.61 4.91
C PHE A 56 6.09 1.10 5.19
N THR A 57 7.09 0.25 4.99
CA THR A 57 8.50 0.61 5.15
C THR A 57 9.22 0.43 3.82
N ASN A 58 9.80 1.53 3.30
CA ASN A 58 10.52 1.53 2.03
C ASN A 58 11.92 0.89 2.13
N LEU A 59 12.60 0.77 1.00
CA LEU A 59 13.97 0.25 0.93
C LEU A 59 15.04 1.14 1.62
N TYR A 60 14.69 2.38 1.96
CA TYR A 60 15.52 3.32 2.73
C TYR A 60 15.23 3.29 4.23
N TYR A 61 14.41 2.34 4.71
CA TYR A 61 13.97 2.18 6.11
C TYR A 61 13.10 3.34 6.64
N GLU A 62 12.54 4.14 5.76
CA GLU A 62 11.53 5.14 6.11
C GLU A 62 10.16 4.46 6.16
N SER A 63 9.36 4.83 7.15
CA SER A 63 8.03 4.25 7.37
C SER A 63 6.94 5.30 7.21
N TRP A 64 5.85 4.92 6.55
CA TRP A 64 4.68 5.76 6.38
C TRP A 64 3.40 5.01 6.72
N ASP A 65 2.46 5.75 7.27
CA ASP A 65 1.10 5.30 7.48
C ASP A 65 0.25 5.72 6.29
N LEU A 66 -0.26 4.74 5.54
CA LEU A 66 -1.02 4.94 4.31
C LEU A 66 -2.48 4.55 4.57
N ASN A 67 -3.38 5.53 4.45
CA ASN A 67 -4.81 5.31 4.58
C ASN A 67 -5.32 4.40 3.45
N PHE A 68 -6.19 3.44 3.74
CA PHE A 68 -6.72 2.56 2.67
C PHE A 68 -7.49 3.32 1.60
N SER A 69 -8.04 4.50 1.94
CA SER A 69 -8.79 5.34 1.01
C SER A 69 -7.96 5.90 -0.13
N VAL A 70 -6.64 6.01 0.03
CA VAL A 70 -5.74 6.59 -0.97
C VAL A 70 -4.93 5.53 -1.72
N ILE A 71 -5.13 4.25 -1.42
CA ILE A 71 -4.41 3.14 -2.05
C ILE A 71 -5.27 2.55 -3.15
N ASN A 72 -4.77 2.61 -4.38
CA ASN A 72 -5.39 2.01 -5.55
C ASN A 72 -5.00 0.54 -5.73
N GLY A 73 -3.84 0.12 -5.21
CA GLY A 73 -3.41 -1.28 -5.26
C GLY A 73 -1.95 -1.50 -4.91
N PHE A 74 -1.48 -2.71 -5.23
CA PHE A 74 -0.08 -3.13 -5.03
C PHE A 74 0.44 -3.83 -6.29
N GLU A 75 1.66 -3.52 -6.69
CA GLU A 75 2.39 -4.24 -7.73
C GLU A 75 3.48 -5.10 -7.08
N ILE A 76 3.57 -6.38 -7.43
CA ILE A 76 4.62 -7.27 -6.91
C ILE A 76 5.92 -7.01 -7.69
N ILE A 77 6.98 -6.67 -6.99
CA ILE A 77 8.33 -6.55 -7.57
C ILE A 77 8.97 -7.92 -7.56
N LYS A 78 9.03 -8.56 -8.73
CA LYS A 78 9.75 -9.82 -8.92
C LYS A 78 11.20 -9.54 -9.31
N HIS A 79 12.11 -10.31 -8.75
CA HIS A 79 13.47 -10.45 -9.24
C HIS A 79 13.51 -11.14 -10.60
#